data_AF-A0A1G2VPD9-F1
#
_entry.id   AF-A0A1G2VPD9-F1
#
_cell.length_a   1.000
_cell.length_b   1.000
_cell.length_c   1.000
_cell.angle_alpha   90.00
_cell.angle_beta   90.00
_cell.angle_gamma   90.00
#
_symmetry.space_group_name_H-M   'P 1'
#
loop_
_entity.id
_entity.type
_entity.pdbx_description
1 polymer ?
#
loop_
_entity_poly.entity_id
_entity_poly.type
_entity_poly.pdbx_seq_one_letter_code
_entity_poly.pdbx_strand_id
1 'polypeptide(L)'
;MAEVYRKPRETIPSLIRRFSRSVQAGKILEKAKGKLHRQKKPSERQIKQRAIMREALKELRRRLEKQGKYTDDLFHREKKKIKEKFGF
;
A
#
# COMPACT_ATOMS: atom_id res chain seq x y z
N MET A 1 17.64 5.91 -7.49
CA MET A 1 17.83 5.08 -8.70
C MET A 1 17.99 3.63 -8.24
N ALA A 2 17.58 2.63 -9.01
CA ALA A 2 17.85 1.23 -8.69
C ALA A 2 19.03 0.78 -9.54
N GLU A 3 20.19 0.60 -8.92
CA GLU A 3 21.38 0.09 -9.60
C GLU A 3 21.52 -1.40 -9.29
N VAL A 4 21.57 -2.23 -10.34
CA VAL A 4 21.73 -3.68 -10.22
C VAL A 4 22.82 -4.13 -11.18
N TYR A 5 23.93 -4.58 -10.61
CA TYR A 5 25.07 -5.12 -11.37
C TYR A 5 24.89 -6.62 -11.63
N ARG A 6 25.40 -7.08 -12.78
CA ARG A 6 25.35 -8.49 -13.20
C ARG A 6 26.22 -9.34 -12.27
N LYS A 7 25.66 -10.44 -11.77
CA LYS A 7 26.43 -11.42 -10.98
C LYS A 7 27.20 -12.37 -11.90
N PRO A 8 28.31 -12.98 -11.41
CA PRO A 8 29.02 -14.01 -12.17
C PRO A 8 28.06 -15.14 -12.56
N ARG A 9 28.14 -15.61 -13.82
CA ARG A 9 27.30 -16.68 -14.39
C ARG A 9 25.79 -16.42 -14.36
N GLU A 10 25.36 -15.16 -14.21
CA GLU A 10 23.95 -14.81 -14.26
C GLU A 10 23.43 -14.70 -15.70
N THR A 11 22.25 -15.26 -15.96
CA THR A 11 21.53 -15.08 -17.23
C THR A 11 20.88 -13.70 -17.30
N ILE A 12 20.79 -13.13 -18.51
CA ILE A 12 20.18 -11.81 -18.73
C ILE A 12 18.75 -11.72 -18.17
N PRO A 13 17.86 -12.73 -18.34
CA PRO A 13 16.52 -12.68 -17.76
C PRO A 13 16.51 -12.60 -16.22
N SER A 14 17.44 -13.29 -15.56
CA SER A 14 17.57 -13.21 -14.10
C SER A 14 17.96 -11.79 -13.64
N LEU A 15 18.87 -11.15 -14.37
CA LEU A 15 19.28 -9.77 -14.11
C LEU A 15 18.09 -8.81 -14.24
N ILE A 16 17.32 -8.91 -15.32
CA ILE A 16 16.12 -8.08 -15.56
C ILE A 16 15.10 -8.28 -14.43
N ARG A 17 14.88 -9.51 -13.97
CA ARG A 17 13.97 -9.79 -12.85
C ARG A 17 14.44 -9.15 -11.54
N ARG A 18 15.75 -9.20 -11.24
CA ARG A 18 16.32 -8.54 -10.05
C ARG A 18 16.17 -7.02 -10.14
N PHE A 19 16.43 -6.45 -11.32
CA PHE A 19 16.21 -5.03 -11.58
C PHE A 19 14.74 -4.65 -11.35
N SER A 20 13.80 -5.38 -11.95
CA SER A 20 12.36 -5.13 -11.78
C SER A 20 11.92 -5.18 -10.31
N ARG A 21 12.35 -6.21 -9.56
CA ARG A 21 12.08 -6.31 -8.11
C ARG A 21 12.69 -5.16 -7.32
N SER A 22 13.90 -4.72 -7.65
CA SER A 22 14.55 -3.58 -7.00
C SER A 22 13.80 -2.27 -7.24
N VAL A 23 13.34 -2.04 -8.48
CA VAL A 23 12.51 -0.87 -8.84
C VAL A 23 11.17 -0.88 -8.09
N GLN A 24 10.51 -2.03 -8.01
CA GLN A 24 9.25 -2.21 -7.29
C GLN A 24 9.41 -2.02 -5.79
N ALA A 25 10.40 -2.67 -5.17
CA ALA A 25 10.70 -2.55 -3.74
C ALA A 25 11.07 -1.10 -3.36
N GLY A 26 11.85 -0.43 -4.22
CA GLY A 26 12.20 0.97 -4.05
C GLY A 26 11.04 1.94 -4.25
N LYS A 27 9.90 1.47 -4.80
CA LYS A 27 8.72 2.26 -5.17
C LYS A 27 9.08 3.46 -6.03
N ILE A 28 10.06 3.30 -6.92
CA ILE A 28 10.67 4.41 -7.66
C ILE A 28 9.62 5.12 -8.53
N LEU A 29 8.76 4.33 -9.21
CA LEU A 29 7.70 4.87 -10.06
C LEU A 29 6.62 5.60 -9.25
N GLU A 30 6.19 5.05 -8.11
CA GLU A 30 5.21 5.71 -7.23
C GLU A 30 5.75 7.03 -6.69
N LYS A 31 7.02 7.04 -6.25
CA LYS A 31 7.70 8.25 -5.77
C LYS A 31 7.85 9.29 -6.87
N ALA A 32 8.22 8.88 -8.09
CA ALA A 32 8.34 9.77 -9.23
C ALA A 32 6.98 10.40 -9.62
N LYS A 33 5.92 9.58 -9.72
CA LYS A 33 4.55 10.07 -9.95
C LYS A 33 4.07 11.02 -8.85
N GLY A 34 4.35 10.70 -7.58
CA GLY A 34 3.98 11.55 -6.45
C GLY A 34 4.68 12.92 -6.44
N LYS A 35 5.90 13.00 -6.99
CA LYS A 35 6.68 14.24 -7.14
C LYS A 35 6.21 15.13 -8.29
N LEU A 36 5.39 14.62 -9.21
CA LEU A 36 4.86 15.40 -10.34
C LEU A 36 4.07 16.64 -9.86
N HIS A 37 3.42 16.52 -8.69
CA HIS A 37 2.63 17.58 -8.10
C HIS A 37 3.07 17.88 -6.67
N ARG A 38 2.87 19.13 -6.22
CA ARG A 38 3.17 19.53 -4.84
C ARG A 38 2.25 18.81 -3.86
N GLN A 39 2.82 17.90 -3.07
CA GLN A 39 2.10 17.25 -1.97
C GLN A 39 2.12 18.17 -0.75
N LYS A 40 0.94 18.67 -0.34
CA LYS A 40 0.81 19.40 0.94
C LYS A 40 1.04 18.42 2.09
N LYS A 41 1.79 18.84 3.12
CA LYS A 41 1.91 18.05 4.36
C LYS A 41 0.52 17.86 4.96
N PRO A 42 0.15 16.63 5.38
CA PRO A 42 -1.14 16.40 6.01
C PRO A 42 -1.22 17.14 7.34
N SER A 43 -2.40 17.65 7.68
CA SER A 43 -2.63 18.27 9.00
C SER A 43 -2.64 17.21 10.11
N GLU A 44 -2.45 17.62 11.36
CA GLU A 44 -2.51 16.71 12.52
C GLU A 44 -3.83 15.95 12.57
N ARG A 45 -4.95 16.63 12.30
CA ARG A 45 -6.27 16.00 12.19
C ARG A 45 -6.29 14.90 11.13
N GLN A 46 -5.73 15.15 9.94
CA GLN A 46 -5.66 14.16 8.87
C GLN A 46 -4.77 12.97 9.24
N ILE A 47 -3.66 13.20 9.96
CA ILE A 47 -2.79 12.13 10.45
C ILE A 47 -3.53 11.26 11.46
N LYS A 48 -4.18 11.86 12.46
CA LYS A 48 -4.97 11.16 13.47
C LYS A 48 -6.10 10.34 12.84
N GLN A 49 -6.84 10.96 11.93
CA GLN A 49 -7.90 10.30 11.15
C GLN A 49 -7.36 9.08 10.38
N ARG A 50 -6.24 9.22 9.67
CA ARG A 50 -5.61 8.08 8.95
C ARG A 50 -5.22 6.94 9.89
N ALA A 51 -4.73 7.26 11.09
CA ALA A 51 -4.37 6.24 12.09
C ALA A 51 -5.60 5.47 12.56
N ILE A 52 -6.67 6.18 12.96
CA ILE A 52 -7.95 5.60 13.39
C ILE A 52 -8.51 4.67 12.30
N MET A 53 -8.50 5.10 11.04
CA MET A 53 -8.98 4.25 9.94
C MET A 53 -8.14 2.98 9.75
N ARG A 54 -6.82 3.05 9.92
CA ARG A 54 -5.98 1.85 9.80
C ARG A 54 -6.32 0.82 10.88
N GLU A 55 -6.52 1.27 12.11
CA GLU A 55 -6.90 0.40 13.22
C GLU A 55 -8.27 -0.22 12.98
N ALA A 56 -9.27 0.60 12.63
CA ALA A 56 -10.62 0.13 12.34
C ALA A 56 -10.65 -0.91 11.20
N LEU A 57 -9.86 -0.71 10.14
CA LEU A 57 -9.76 -1.67 9.04
C LEU A 57 -9.06 -2.97 9.43
N LYS A 58 -8.04 -2.89 10.30
CA LYS A 58 -7.34 -4.06 10.83
C LYS A 58 -8.27 -4.89 11.71
N GLU A 59 -9.06 -4.25 12.55
CA GLU A 59 -10.07 -4.89 13.37
C GLU A 59 -11.19 -5.52 12.53
N LEU A 60 -11.70 -4.80 11.54
CA LEU A 60 -12.70 -5.32 10.61
C LEU A 60 -12.21 -6.60 9.93
N ARG A 61 -10.97 -6.58 9.41
CA ARG A 61 -10.37 -7.74 8.76
C ARG A 61 -10.28 -8.93 9.72
N ARG A 62 -9.73 -8.72 10.92
CA ARG A 62 -9.63 -9.75 11.96
C ARG A 62 -10.99 -10.32 12.34
N ARG A 63 -12.03 -9.47 12.44
CA ARG A 63 -13.40 -9.89 12.76
C ARG A 63 -13.98 -10.77 11.66
N LEU A 64 -13.84 -10.37 10.40
CA LEU A 64 -14.35 -11.14 9.25
C LEU A 64 -13.61 -12.47 9.08
N GLU A 65 -12.30 -12.48 9.27
CA GLU A 65 -11.48 -13.71 9.26
C GLU A 65 -11.90 -14.65 10.40
N LYS A 66 -12.08 -14.16 11.63
CA LYS A 66 -12.57 -14.97 12.77
C LYS A 66 -13.96 -15.55 12.53
N GLN A 67 -14.81 -14.85 11.79
CA GLN A 67 -16.16 -15.32 11.45
C GLN A 67 -16.18 -16.27 10.24
N GLY A 68 -15.05 -16.49 9.56
CA GLY A 68 -14.99 -17.26 8.32
C GLY A 68 -15.73 -16.61 7.15
N LYS A 69 -16.08 -15.32 7.25
CA LYS A 69 -16.87 -14.58 6.25
C LYS A 69 -16.03 -13.62 5.42
N TYR A 70 -14.72 -13.73 5.47
CA TYR A 70 -13.85 -12.83 4.71
C TYR A 70 -14.03 -13.08 3.21
N THR A 71 -14.67 -12.13 2.54
CA THR A 71 -14.64 -11.97 1.09
C THR A 71 -14.26 -10.53 0.78
N ASP A 72 -13.58 -10.32 -0.34
CA ASP A 72 -13.13 -8.98 -0.73
C ASP A 72 -14.33 -8.04 -0.88
N ASP A 73 -15.43 -8.49 -1.48
CA ASP A 73 -16.65 -7.70 -1.64
C ASP A 73 -17.26 -7.27 -0.30
N LEU A 74 -17.33 -8.18 0.67
CA LEU A 74 -17.88 -7.88 2.00
C LEU A 74 -16.98 -6.88 2.74
N PHE A 75 -15.65 -7.07 2.66
CA PHE A 75 -14.70 -6.14 3.26
C PHE A 75 -14.84 -4.73 2.67
N HIS A 76 -15.01 -4.61 1.35
CA HIS A 76 -15.19 -3.31 0.69
C HIS A 76 -16.50 -2.62 1.09
N ARG A 77 -17.60 -3.37 1.21
CA ARG A 77 -18.89 -2.85 1.69
C ARG A 77 -18.79 -2.35 3.14
N GLU A 78 -18.23 -3.16 4.04
CA GLU A 78 -18.08 -2.78 5.45
C GLU A 78 -17.09 -1.63 5.64
N LYS A 79 -16.00 -1.59 4.85
CA LYS A 79 -15.06 -0.45 4.80
C LYS A 79 -15.75 0.86 4.42
N LYS A 80 -16.73 0.84 3.51
CA LYS A 80 -17.50 2.03 3.13
C LYS A 80 -18.30 2.58 4.31
N LYS A 81 -18.99 1.70 5.05
CA LYS A 81 -19.73 2.07 6.27
C LYS A 81 -18.81 2.67 7.34
N ILE A 82 -17.61 2.12 7.52
CA ILE A 82 -16.61 2.65 8.45
C ILE A 82 -16.18 4.06 8.04
N LYS A 83 -15.92 4.31 6.74
CA LYS A 83 -15.59 5.66 6.24
C LYS A 83 -16.69 6.66 6.54
N GLU A 84 -17.94 6.31 6.26
CA GLU A 84 -19.12 7.14 6.53
C GLU A 84 -19.23 7.45 8.04
N LYS A 85 -19.01 6.47 8.91
CA LYS A 85 -19.04 6.64 10.38
C LYS A 85 -18.00 7.62 10.90
N PHE A 86 -16.78 7.62 10.33
CA PHE A 86 -15.69 8.50 10.78
C PHE A 86 -15.64 9.84 10.01
N GLY A 87 -16.60 10.10 9.11
CA GLY A 87 -16.72 11.36 8.37
C GLY A 87 -15.60 11.59 7.35
N PHE A 88 -15.24 10.54 6.60
CA PHE A 88 -14.26 10.60 5.50
C PHE A 88 -14.89 10.80 4.13
#